data_AF-A0A1X7UR80-F1
#
_entry.id   AF-A0A1X7UR80-F1
#
_cell.length_a   1.000
_cell.length_b   1.000
_cell.length_c   1.000
_cell.angle_alpha   90.00
_cell.angle_beta   90.00
_cell.angle_gamma   90.00
#
_symmetry.space_group_name_H-M   'P 1'
#
loop_
_entity.id
_entity.type
_entity.pdbx_description
1 polymer ?
#
loop_
_entity_poly.entity_id
_entity_poly.type
_entity_poly.pdbx_seq_one_letter_code
_entity_poly.pdbx_strand_id
1 'polypeptide(L)'
;VSQLDFGDQGACEESLVHDAGVVEGRLEEHVYGAVDSGLVPVPSAVREVMELKRIWHEVMSLCELLEDNRAIRGRKPWWHRRLEKDIKVLRSNISVMESKRAGRLKKMSKYKLLEKKYNIKRKGFQVVLEELKQRLVAKSGKVRRYEQRIKQYTQNCLFNSNQKRFYQQLDGGIEKEGFGPDAKQSVSFWKGIWGTAKDFNQNATWLREIEEGGTSVTQDNLSIGIGRVMKQCKKMPSWKTPGPDGVQGFWIKM
;
A
#
# COMPACT_ATOMS: atom_id res chain seq x y z
N VAL A 1 -38.74 26.35 -35.22
CA VAL A 1 -39.26 27.44 -34.35
C VAL A 1 -39.87 26.71 -33.16
N SER A 2 -39.26 26.64 -31.98
CA SER A 2 -38.64 27.72 -31.21
C SER A 2 -37.49 27.20 -30.32
N GLN A 3 -36.47 28.05 -30.16
CA GLN A 3 -35.49 27.99 -29.08
C GLN A 3 -36.20 28.29 -27.75
N LEU A 4 -35.80 27.62 -26.67
CA LEU A 4 -36.11 28.03 -25.31
C LEU A 4 -34.79 28.38 -24.62
N ASP A 5 -34.69 29.66 -24.25
CA ASP A 5 -33.61 30.28 -23.51
C ASP A 5 -33.45 29.68 -22.11
N PHE A 6 -32.21 29.35 -21.75
CA PHE A 6 -31.81 29.15 -20.36
C PHE A 6 -31.35 30.48 -19.78
N GLY A 7 -32.29 31.20 -19.16
CA GLY A 7 -32.02 32.41 -18.39
C GLY A 7 -31.48 32.09 -17.00
N ASP A 8 -30.22 32.48 -16.78
CA ASP A 8 -29.69 33.16 -15.59
C ASP A 8 -30.18 32.70 -14.20
N GLN A 9 -29.54 31.65 -13.66
CA GLN A 9 -29.62 31.27 -12.23
C GLN A 9 -28.31 31.59 -11.47
N GLY A 10 -27.30 32.16 -12.13
CA GLY A 10 -25.99 32.42 -11.51
C GLY A 10 -25.94 33.69 -10.66
N ALA A 11 -26.78 34.69 -10.97
CA ALA A 11 -26.67 36.01 -10.33
C ALA A 11 -27.21 36.06 -8.88
N CYS A 12 -28.14 35.18 -8.50
CA CYS A 12 -28.72 35.19 -7.14
C CYS A 12 -27.88 34.46 -6.08
N GLU A 13 -27.07 33.46 -6.47
CA GLU A 13 -26.20 32.78 -5.51
C GLU A 13 -24.94 33.61 -5.18
N GLU A 14 -24.39 34.34 -6.16
CA GLU A 14 -23.24 35.23 -5.90
C GLU A 14 -23.60 36.42 -5.00
N SER A 15 -24.83 36.98 -5.12
CA SER A 15 -25.23 38.12 -4.26
C SER A 15 -25.40 37.71 -2.80
N LEU A 16 -25.91 36.51 -2.53
CA LEU A 16 -26.08 35.97 -1.17
C LEU A 16 -24.74 35.65 -0.49
N VAL A 17 -23.76 35.16 -1.24
CA VAL A 17 -22.40 34.89 -0.72
C VAL A 17 -21.65 36.20 -0.46
N HIS A 18 -21.82 37.20 -1.33
CA HIS A 18 -21.22 38.52 -1.13
C HIS A 18 -21.85 39.27 0.06
N ASP A 19 -23.18 39.21 0.23
CA ASP A 19 -23.87 39.85 1.37
C ASP A 19 -23.54 39.16 2.71
N ALA A 20 -23.38 37.82 2.72
CA ALA A 20 -22.94 37.11 3.91
C ALA A 20 -21.49 37.47 4.33
N GLY A 21 -20.57 37.60 3.36
CA GLY A 21 -19.18 38.03 3.63
C GLY A 21 -19.05 39.47 4.12
N VAL A 22 -19.92 40.38 3.65
CA VAL A 22 -19.96 41.78 4.12
C VAL A 22 -20.50 41.88 5.55
N VAL A 23 -21.48 41.05 5.92
CA VAL A 23 -22.03 41.00 7.28
C VAL A 23 -21.03 40.37 8.27
N GLU A 24 -20.30 39.34 7.85
CA GLU A 24 -19.28 38.68 8.67
C GLU A 24 -18.05 39.59 8.91
N GLY A 25 -17.57 40.29 7.87
CA GLY A 25 -16.48 41.27 8.01
C GLY A 25 -16.83 42.47 8.90
N ARG A 26 -18.10 42.92 8.87
CA ARG A 26 -18.57 44.04 9.71
C ARG A 26 -18.76 43.65 11.19
N LEU A 27 -19.06 42.38 11.46
CA LEU A 27 -19.09 41.82 12.82
C LEU A 27 -17.68 41.59 13.37
N GLU A 28 -16.73 41.17 12.53
CA GLU A 28 -15.32 41.03 12.94
C GLU A 28 -14.67 42.37 13.29
N GLU A 29 -14.78 43.42 12.45
CA GLU A 29 -14.19 44.73 12.78
C GLU A 29 -14.73 45.33 14.09
N HIS A 30 -16.03 45.18 14.36
CA HIS A 30 -16.64 45.70 15.58
C HIS A 30 -16.21 44.93 16.84
N VAL A 31 -15.97 43.62 16.74
CA VAL A 31 -15.53 42.79 17.86
C VAL A 31 -14.02 42.95 18.09
N TYR A 32 -13.19 42.97 17.05
CA TYR A 32 -11.74 43.15 17.17
C TYR A 32 -11.36 44.58 17.62
N GLY A 33 -12.04 45.62 17.13
CA GLY A 33 -11.79 47.02 17.55
C GLY A 33 -12.14 47.30 19.02
N ALA A 34 -13.10 46.55 19.60
CA ALA A 34 -13.48 46.65 21.01
C ALA A 34 -12.52 45.89 21.96
N VAL A 35 -11.79 44.89 21.44
CA VAL A 35 -10.83 44.08 22.21
C VAL A 35 -9.46 44.77 22.29
N ASP A 36 -8.99 45.41 21.21
CA ASP A 36 -7.71 46.16 21.19
C ASP A 36 -7.77 47.49 21.97
N SER A 37 -8.96 48.02 22.21
CA SER A 37 -9.17 49.22 23.05
C SER A 37 -9.28 48.91 24.56
N GLY A 38 -9.18 47.63 24.96
CA GLY A 38 -9.09 47.20 26.36
C GLY A 38 -10.32 47.46 27.22
N LEU A 39 -11.46 47.85 26.63
CA LEU A 39 -12.62 48.35 27.39
C LEU A 39 -13.60 47.25 27.86
N VAL A 40 -13.50 46.00 27.38
CA VAL A 40 -14.42 44.92 27.78
C VAL A 40 -13.69 43.58 27.91
N PRO A 41 -13.88 42.80 28.99
CA PRO A 41 -13.34 41.45 29.09
C PRO A 41 -13.96 40.55 28.02
N VAL A 42 -13.10 39.99 27.16
CA VAL A 42 -13.48 39.09 26.07
C VAL A 42 -14.31 37.91 26.61
N PRO A 43 -15.59 37.76 26.20
CA PRO A 43 -16.44 36.65 26.63
C PRO A 43 -15.80 35.30 26.29
N SER A 44 -15.95 34.28 27.15
CA SER A 44 -15.38 32.92 26.94
C SER A 44 -15.68 32.38 25.55
N ALA A 45 -16.91 32.61 25.07
CA ALA A 45 -17.36 32.21 23.74
C ALA A 45 -16.51 32.80 22.60
N VAL A 46 -16.01 34.03 22.72
CA VAL A 46 -15.16 34.66 21.69
C VAL A 46 -13.75 34.05 21.69
N ARG A 47 -13.23 33.68 22.87
CA ARG A 47 -11.96 32.92 22.97
C ARG A 47 -12.09 31.53 22.35
N GLU A 48 -13.20 30.84 22.61
CA GLU A 48 -13.48 29.53 22.02
C GLU A 48 -13.60 29.61 20.49
N VAL A 49 -14.24 30.64 19.95
CA VAL A 49 -14.32 30.88 18.50
C VAL A 49 -12.96 31.16 17.89
N MET A 50 -12.09 31.94 18.55
CA MET A 50 -10.73 32.19 18.08
C MET A 50 -9.86 30.93 18.10
N GLU A 51 -9.99 30.09 19.12
CA GLU A 51 -9.31 28.79 19.20
C GLU A 51 -9.78 27.84 18.10
N LEU A 52 -11.09 27.80 17.82
CA LEU A 52 -11.64 27.01 16.71
C LEU A 52 -11.15 27.50 15.35
N LYS A 53 -11.06 28.82 15.14
CA LYS A 53 -10.46 29.39 13.91
C LYS A 53 -8.98 29.01 13.81
N ARG A 54 -8.21 29.07 14.89
CA ARG A 54 -6.79 28.65 14.89
C ARG A 54 -6.65 27.17 14.52
N ILE A 55 -7.42 26.30 15.15
CA ILE A 55 -7.44 24.86 14.86
C ILE A 55 -7.86 24.62 13.40
N TRP A 56 -8.85 25.36 12.90
CA TRP A 56 -9.28 25.25 11.51
C TRP A 56 -8.16 25.64 10.53
N HIS A 57 -7.44 26.74 10.77
CA HIS A 57 -6.29 27.13 9.95
C HIS A 57 -5.12 26.13 10.04
N GLU A 58 -4.82 25.58 11.22
CA GLU A 58 -3.84 24.51 11.39
C GLU A 58 -4.23 23.25 10.61
N VAL A 59 -5.50 22.85 10.69
CA VAL A 59 -6.05 21.71 9.93
C VAL A 59 -5.99 21.97 8.43
N MET A 60 -6.33 23.17 7.95
CA MET A 60 -6.27 23.53 6.54
C MET A 60 -4.83 23.52 6.01
N SER A 61 -3.86 24.03 6.77
CA SER A 61 -2.44 23.96 6.41
C SER A 61 -1.93 22.52 6.35
N LEU A 62 -2.36 21.66 7.29
CA LEU A 62 -2.04 20.23 7.25
C LEU A 62 -2.69 19.54 6.05
N CYS A 63 -3.92 19.92 5.67
CA CYS A 63 -4.59 19.41 4.47
C CYS A 63 -3.83 19.79 3.19
N GLU A 64 -3.39 21.05 3.05
CA GLU A 64 -2.55 21.51 1.93
C GLU A 64 -1.23 20.73 1.87
N LEU A 65 -0.54 20.56 3.00
CA LEU A 65 0.68 19.76 3.09
C LEU A 65 0.44 18.29 2.73
N LEU A 66 -0.71 17.73 3.07
CA LEU A 66 -1.10 16.36 2.70
C LEU A 66 -1.46 16.23 1.22
N GLU A 67 -2.01 17.27 0.60
CA GLU A 67 -2.27 17.35 -0.84
C GLU A 67 -0.98 17.45 -1.64
N ASP A 68 -0.02 18.26 -1.20
CA ASP A 68 1.33 18.32 -1.76
C ASP A 68 2.06 16.98 -1.63
N ASN A 69 1.91 16.30 -0.48
CA ASN A 69 2.45 14.97 -0.28
C ASN A 69 1.78 13.95 -1.24
N ARG A 70 0.48 14.06 -1.48
CA ARG A 70 -0.24 13.27 -2.50
C ARG A 70 0.24 13.57 -3.93
N ALA A 71 0.49 14.84 -4.27
CA ALA A 71 1.04 15.25 -5.56
C ALA A 71 2.47 14.72 -5.78
N ILE A 72 3.28 14.67 -4.73
CA ILE A 72 4.61 14.03 -4.73
C ILE A 72 4.49 12.51 -4.92
N ARG A 73 3.54 11.85 -4.22
CA ARG A 73 3.25 10.41 -4.36
C ARG A 73 2.76 10.03 -5.76
N GLY A 74 2.09 10.94 -6.48
CA GLY A 74 1.63 10.71 -7.85
C GLY A 74 2.75 10.68 -8.91
N ARG A 75 3.92 11.26 -8.62
CA ARG A 75 5.02 11.28 -9.58
C ARG A 75 5.95 10.08 -9.37
N LYS A 76 6.30 9.39 -10.46
CA LYS A 76 7.29 8.29 -10.44
C LYS A 76 8.56 8.68 -9.67
N PRO A 77 9.17 7.80 -8.88
CA PRO A 77 10.42 8.11 -8.18
C PRO A 77 11.52 8.58 -9.13
N TRP A 78 12.44 9.43 -8.63
CA TRP A 78 13.54 9.98 -9.44
C TRP A 78 14.38 8.89 -10.11
N TRP A 79 14.69 7.81 -9.37
CA TRP A 79 15.46 6.69 -9.89
C TRP A 79 14.78 6.02 -11.09
N HIS A 80 13.44 5.96 -11.08
CA HIS A 80 12.63 5.34 -12.12
C HIS A 80 12.70 6.19 -13.40
N ARG A 81 12.42 7.49 -13.27
CA ARG A 81 12.52 8.46 -14.39
C ARG A 81 13.92 8.48 -15.01
N ARG A 82 14.97 8.41 -14.19
CA ARG A 82 16.36 8.34 -14.67
C ARG A 82 16.61 7.08 -15.49
N LEU A 83 16.19 5.91 -15.00
CA LEU A 83 16.37 4.66 -15.73
C LEU A 83 15.54 4.62 -17.02
N GLU A 84 14.32 5.19 -17.02
CA GLU A 84 13.51 5.35 -18.24
C GLU A 84 14.21 6.22 -19.28
N LYS A 85 14.80 7.34 -18.86
CA LYS A 85 15.60 8.21 -19.75
C LYS A 85 16.80 7.45 -20.34
N ASP A 86 17.55 6.72 -19.49
CA ASP A 86 18.67 5.89 -19.95
C ASP A 86 18.23 4.84 -20.97
N ILE A 87 17.12 4.14 -20.71
CA ILE A 87 16.54 3.13 -21.60
C ILE A 87 16.14 3.76 -22.94
N LYS A 88 15.51 4.94 -22.92
CA LYS A 88 15.12 5.67 -24.14
C LYS A 88 16.34 6.05 -24.98
N VAL A 89 17.41 6.54 -24.34
CA VAL A 89 18.68 6.85 -25.02
C VAL A 89 19.31 5.59 -25.62
N LEU A 90 19.35 4.49 -24.87
CA LEU A 90 19.89 3.21 -25.37
C LEU A 90 19.10 2.69 -26.58
N ARG A 91 17.76 2.71 -26.52
CA ARG A 91 16.90 2.33 -27.65
C ARG A 91 17.14 3.19 -28.89
N SER A 92 17.28 4.50 -28.71
CA SER A 92 17.60 5.42 -29.80
C SER A 92 18.95 5.10 -30.44
N ASN A 93 19.98 4.86 -29.63
CA ASN A 93 21.32 4.52 -30.13
C ASN A 93 21.33 3.19 -30.89
N ILE A 94 20.67 2.15 -30.35
CA ILE A 94 20.53 0.85 -31.01
C ILE A 94 19.80 1.02 -32.35
N SER A 95 18.70 1.79 -32.38
CA SER A 95 17.95 2.08 -33.61
C SER A 95 18.82 2.74 -34.69
N VAL A 96 19.68 3.69 -34.32
CA VAL A 96 20.62 4.33 -35.27
C VAL A 96 21.63 3.31 -35.80
N MET A 97 22.18 2.44 -34.94
CA MET A 97 23.16 1.44 -35.39
C MET A 97 22.52 0.35 -36.25
N GLU A 98 21.35 -0.18 -35.90
CA GLU A 98 20.60 -1.13 -36.74
C GLU A 98 20.20 -0.50 -38.09
N SER A 99 19.81 0.78 -38.09
CA SER A 99 19.53 1.51 -39.33
C SER A 99 20.79 1.65 -40.21
N LYS A 100 21.97 1.83 -39.59
CA LYS A 100 23.26 1.86 -40.31
C LYS A 100 23.61 0.48 -40.88
N ARG A 101 23.40 -0.58 -40.10
CA ARG A 101 23.59 -1.98 -40.53
C ARG A 101 22.73 -2.31 -41.75
N ALA A 102 21.49 -1.85 -41.76
CA ALA A 102 20.55 -2.08 -42.85
C ALA A 102 20.70 -1.10 -44.04
N GLY A 103 21.65 -0.16 -44.01
CA GLY A 103 21.83 0.84 -45.08
C GLY A 103 20.72 1.91 -45.17
N ARG A 104 19.78 1.96 -44.22
CA ARG A 104 18.60 2.85 -44.24
C ARG A 104 18.81 4.17 -43.48
N LEU A 105 20.02 4.46 -43.02
CA LEU A 105 20.28 5.61 -42.17
C LEU A 105 20.27 6.92 -42.97
N LYS A 106 19.22 7.74 -42.79
CA LYS A 106 19.07 9.04 -43.45
C LYS A 106 20.11 10.09 -43.03
N LYS A 107 20.47 10.15 -41.74
CA LYS A 107 21.36 11.20 -41.18
C LYS A 107 22.64 10.57 -40.62
N MET A 108 23.71 10.61 -41.42
CA MET A 108 25.03 10.08 -41.03
C MET A 108 25.67 10.81 -39.84
N SER A 109 25.29 12.06 -39.56
CA SER A 109 25.76 12.81 -38.39
C SER A 109 25.46 12.10 -37.07
N LYS A 110 24.27 11.48 -36.97
CA LYS A 110 23.88 10.71 -35.77
C LYS A 110 24.81 9.52 -35.54
N TYR A 111 25.21 8.83 -36.60
CA TYR A 111 26.15 7.72 -36.49
C TYR A 111 27.56 8.20 -36.12
N LYS A 112 28.06 9.28 -36.73
CA LYS A 112 29.37 9.86 -36.39
C LYS A 112 29.49 10.25 -34.91
N LEU A 113 28.41 10.75 -34.31
CA LEU A 113 28.36 11.02 -32.86
C LEU A 113 28.52 9.75 -32.03
N LEU A 114 27.85 8.65 -32.42
CA LEU A 114 27.97 7.36 -31.73
C LEU A 114 29.33 6.72 -31.95
N GLU A 115 29.89 6.86 -33.16
CA GLU A 115 31.23 6.39 -33.50
C GLU A 115 32.29 6.99 -32.58
N LYS A 116 32.22 8.30 -32.34
CA LYS A 116 33.07 8.99 -31.36
C LYS A 116 32.76 8.53 -29.92
N LYS A 117 31.49 8.52 -29.52
CA LYS A 117 31.06 8.22 -28.14
C LYS A 117 31.44 6.81 -27.67
N TYR A 118 31.32 5.82 -28.54
CA TYR A 118 31.58 4.41 -28.22
C TYR A 118 32.90 3.89 -28.80
N ASN A 119 33.67 4.77 -29.45
CA ASN A 119 34.93 4.43 -30.12
C ASN A 119 34.81 3.20 -31.05
N ILE A 120 33.81 3.25 -31.93
CA ILE A 120 33.40 2.10 -32.76
C ILE A 120 34.53 1.63 -33.67
N LYS A 121 35.37 2.54 -34.19
CA LYS A 121 36.52 2.20 -35.04
C LYS A 121 37.50 1.25 -34.37
N ARG A 122 37.74 1.42 -33.06
CA ARG A 122 38.66 0.59 -32.29
C ARG A 122 38.01 -0.71 -31.81
N LYS A 123 36.77 -0.63 -31.33
CA LYS A 123 36.07 -1.79 -30.72
C LYS A 123 35.43 -2.75 -31.74
N GLY A 124 35.07 -2.24 -32.92
CA GLY A 124 34.29 -2.98 -33.90
C GLY A 124 32.78 -2.75 -33.76
N PHE A 125 32.10 -2.64 -34.89
CA PHE A 125 30.68 -2.29 -34.98
C PHE A 125 29.77 -3.29 -34.26
N GLN A 126 29.98 -4.60 -34.47
CA GLN A 126 29.13 -5.62 -33.85
C GLN A 126 29.27 -5.70 -32.33
N VAL A 127 30.51 -5.59 -31.83
CA VAL A 127 30.78 -5.61 -30.39
C VAL A 127 30.02 -4.47 -29.71
N VAL A 128 30.07 -3.27 -30.27
CA VAL A 128 29.34 -2.12 -29.71
C VAL A 128 27.83 -2.32 -29.79
N LEU A 129 27.31 -2.92 -30.86
CA LEU A 129 25.88 -3.23 -30.99
C LEU A 129 25.39 -4.17 -29.90
N GLU A 130 26.10 -5.26 -29.66
CA GLU A 130 25.75 -6.20 -28.61
C GLU A 130 25.97 -5.60 -27.21
N GLU A 131 27.02 -4.81 -26.98
CA GLU A 131 27.21 -4.06 -25.73
C GLU A 131 25.99 -3.16 -25.42
N LEU A 132 25.46 -2.44 -26.42
CA LEU A 132 24.29 -1.58 -26.23
C LEU A 132 23.02 -2.38 -25.93
N LYS A 133 22.80 -3.51 -26.61
CA LYS A 133 21.67 -4.42 -26.33
C LYS A 133 21.76 -4.99 -24.91
N GLN A 134 22.94 -5.46 -24.50
CA GLN A 134 23.17 -5.95 -23.14
C GLN A 134 22.92 -4.86 -22.09
N ARG A 135 23.38 -3.63 -22.32
CA ARG A 135 23.09 -2.48 -21.44
C ARG A 135 21.58 -2.19 -21.34
N LEU A 136 20.84 -2.29 -22.44
CA LEU A 136 19.40 -2.10 -22.47
C LEU A 136 18.69 -3.17 -21.61
N VAL A 137 19.08 -4.45 -21.78
CA VAL A 137 18.55 -5.56 -20.97
C VAL A 137 18.89 -5.37 -19.50
N ALA A 138 20.13 -5.01 -19.17
CA ALA A 138 20.54 -4.78 -17.79
C ALA A 138 19.76 -3.62 -17.12
N LYS A 139 19.53 -2.52 -17.83
CA LYS A 139 18.79 -1.35 -17.32
C LYS A 139 17.31 -1.65 -17.15
N SER A 140 16.67 -2.31 -18.11
CA SER A 140 15.27 -2.75 -18.00
C SER A 140 15.10 -3.77 -16.86
N GLY A 141 16.00 -4.74 -16.74
CA GLY A 141 16.04 -5.68 -15.62
C GLY A 141 16.26 -5.00 -14.27
N LYS A 142 16.99 -3.87 -14.23
CA LYS A 142 17.15 -3.06 -13.01
C LYS A 142 15.84 -2.39 -12.59
N VAL A 143 15.06 -1.84 -13.54
CA VAL A 143 13.73 -1.28 -13.28
C VAL A 143 12.82 -2.35 -12.68
N ARG A 144 12.71 -3.51 -13.35
CA ARG A 144 11.87 -4.63 -12.90
C ARG A 144 12.21 -5.06 -11.46
N ARG A 145 13.49 -5.24 -11.14
CA ARG A 145 13.92 -5.64 -9.79
C ARG A 145 13.55 -4.62 -8.73
N TYR A 146 13.65 -3.33 -9.04
CA TYR A 146 13.35 -2.28 -8.08
C TYR A 146 11.85 -2.18 -7.84
N GLU A 147 11.03 -2.29 -8.89
CA GLU A 147 9.57 -2.36 -8.78
C GLU A 147 9.12 -3.58 -7.97
N GLN A 148 9.69 -4.76 -8.25
CA GLN A 148 9.41 -5.98 -7.49
C GLN A 148 9.76 -5.83 -6.01
N ARG A 149 10.92 -5.24 -5.69
CA ARG A 149 11.32 -4.99 -4.31
C ARG A 149 10.36 -4.06 -3.58
N ILE A 150 9.95 -2.96 -4.23
CA ILE A 150 9.00 -2.01 -3.65
C ILE A 150 7.66 -2.71 -3.43
N LYS A 151 7.15 -3.45 -4.43
CA LYS A 151 5.91 -4.21 -4.32
C LYS A 151 5.95 -5.21 -3.16
N GLN A 152 7.03 -5.99 -3.06
CA GLN A 152 7.22 -6.95 -1.97
C GLN A 152 7.25 -6.27 -0.61
N TYR A 153 8.00 -5.17 -0.48
CA TYR A 153 8.04 -4.41 0.77
C TYR A 153 6.65 -3.88 1.16
N THR A 154 5.93 -3.25 0.23
CA THR A 154 4.58 -2.75 0.47
C THR A 154 3.62 -3.87 0.86
N GLN A 155 3.69 -5.02 0.18
CA GLN A 155 2.88 -6.20 0.48
C GLN A 155 3.20 -6.76 1.87
N ASN A 156 4.47 -6.86 2.26
CA ASN A 156 4.87 -7.34 3.57
C ASN A 156 4.44 -6.37 4.69
N CYS A 157 4.59 -5.06 4.46
CA CYS A 157 4.09 -4.05 5.39
C CYS A 157 2.57 -4.14 5.54
N LEU A 158 1.83 -4.34 4.44
CA LEU A 158 0.39 -4.50 4.47
C LEU A 158 -0.02 -5.82 5.16
N PHE A 159 0.69 -6.91 4.92
CA PHE A 159 0.46 -8.18 5.60
C PHE A 159 0.65 -8.04 7.11
N ASN A 160 1.73 -7.40 7.55
CA ASN A 160 1.99 -7.24 8.99
C ASN A 160 1.01 -6.27 9.67
N SER A 161 0.55 -5.23 8.98
CA SER A 161 -0.33 -4.20 9.57
C SER A 161 -1.82 -4.52 9.41
N ASN A 162 -2.23 -5.12 8.28
CA ASN A 162 -3.62 -5.40 7.94
C ASN A 162 -3.72 -6.59 6.96
N GLN A 163 -3.64 -7.80 7.51
CA GLN A 163 -3.76 -9.05 6.75
C GLN A 163 -5.06 -9.12 5.93
N LYS A 164 -6.19 -8.68 6.49
CA LYS A 164 -7.49 -8.68 5.80
C LYS A 164 -7.41 -7.89 4.48
N ARG A 165 -6.88 -6.66 4.52
CA ARG A 165 -6.70 -5.85 3.31
C ARG A 165 -5.70 -6.46 2.34
N PHE A 166 -4.63 -7.08 2.83
CA PHE A 166 -3.68 -7.80 1.97
C PHE A 166 -4.35 -8.92 1.17
N TYR A 167 -5.13 -9.78 1.82
CA TYR A 167 -5.85 -10.86 1.13
C TYR A 167 -6.95 -10.34 0.22
N GLN A 168 -7.66 -9.27 0.61
CA GLN A 168 -8.62 -8.59 -0.28
C GLN A 168 -7.94 -8.07 -1.57
N GLN A 169 -6.71 -7.55 -1.48
CA GLN A 169 -5.95 -7.13 -2.66
C GLN A 169 -5.50 -8.31 -3.53
N LEU A 170 -5.20 -9.47 -2.94
CA LEU A 170 -4.86 -10.68 -3.69
C LEU A 170 -6.08 -11.24 -4.43
N ASP A 171 -7.26 -11.20 -3.80
CA ASP A 171 -8.53 -11.64 -4.37
C ASP A 171 -9.12 -10.66 -5.39
N GLY A 172 -8.36 -9.64 -5.81
CA GLY A 172 -8.75 -8.70 -6.87
C GLY A 172 -9.70 -7.59 -6.42
N GLY A 173 -9.81 -7.33 -5.12
CA GLY A 173 -10.68 -6.27 -4.58
C GLY A 173 -12.17 -6.58 -4.69
N ILE A 174 -12.53 -7.82 -5.02
CA ILE A 174 -13.91 -8.28 -4.96
C ILE A 174 -14.23 -8.42 -3.47
N GLU A 175 -15.00 -7.48 -2.93
CA GLU A 175 -15.81 -7.78 -1.76
C GLU A 175 -16.68 -8.96 -2.17
N LYS A 176 -16.30 -10.18 -1.75
CA LYS A 176 -17.19 -11.33 -1.86
C LYS A 176 -18.37 -11.01 -0.96
N GLU A 177 -19.38 -10.39 -1.53
CA GLU A 177 -20.68 -10.20 -0.91
C GLU A 177 -21.15 -11.59 -0.45
N GLY A 178 -21.19 -11.77 0.86
CA GLY A 178 -22.11 -12.66 1.55
C GLY A 178 -21.98 -14.18 1.38
N PHE A 179 -21.14 -14.74 0.52
CA PHE A 179 -21.07 -16.21 0.38
C PHE A 179 -19.99 -16.81 1.29
N GLY A 180 -20.35 -17.05 2.56
CA GLY A 180 -19.66 -18.06 3.36
C GLY A 180 -19.73 -19.43 2.65
N PRO A 181 -18.74 -20.32 2.85
CA PRO A 181 -18.80 -21.65 2.27
C PRO A 181 -20.08 -22.35 2.74
N ASP A 182 -20.80 -23.00 1.81
CA ASP A 182 -22.04 -23.72 2.12
C ASP A 182 -21.79 -24.69 3.29
N ALA A 183 -22.62 -24.59 4.33
CA ALA A 183 -22.49 -25.39 5.54
C ALA A 183 -22.53 -26.89 5.21
N LYS A 184 -23.37 -27.30 4.24
CA LYS A 184 -23.46 -28.70 3.82
C LYS A 184 -22.18 -29.18 3.12
N GLN A 185 -21.63 -28.37 2.22
CA GLN A 185 -20.36 -28.66 1.55
C GLN A 185 -19.19 -28.73 2.55
N SER A 186 -19.15 -27.80 3.51
CA SER A 186 -18.10 -27.76 4.53
C SER A 186 -18.15 -28.99 5.42
N VAL A 187 -19.35 -29.38 5.89
CA VAL A 187 -19.54 -30.61 6.69
C VAL A 187 -19.15 -31.84 5.87
N SER A 188 -19.55 -31.93 4.61
CA SER A 188 -19.18 -33.06 3.74
C SER A 188 -17.66 -33.17 3.54
N PHE A 189 -16.99 -32.04 3.32
CA PHE A 189 -15.53 -31.99 3.16
C PHE A 189 -14.80 -32.49 4.41
N TRP A 190 -15.11 -31.92 5.58
CA TRP A 190 -14.46 -32.31 6.84
C TRP A 190 -14.82 -33.74 7.27
N LYS A 191 -16.05 -34.19 6.99
CA LYS A 191 -16.46 -35.57 7.24
C LYS A 191 -15.68 -36.57 6.38
N GLY A 192 -15.29 -36.22 5.16
CA GLY A 192 -14.42 -37.08 4.35
C GLY A 192 -13.00 -37.26 4.93
N ILE A 193 -12.47 -36.22 5.58
CA ILE A 193 -11.13 -36.26 6.19
C ILE A 193 -11.16 -36.90 7.58
N TRP A 194 -12.09 -36.48 8.44
CA TRP A 194 -12.12 -36.86 9.87
C TRP A 194 -13.26 -37.79 10.24
N GLY A 195 -14.32 -37.86 9.44
CA GLY A 195 -15.49 -38.71 9.70
C GLY A 195 -15.30 -40.16 9.24
N THR A 196 -14.24 -40.44 8.48
CA THR A 196 -13.88 -41.80 8.09
C THR A 196 -12.95 -42.38 9.16
N ALA A 197 -13.43 -43.38 9.90
CA ALA A 197 -12.57 -44.15 10.78
C ALA A 197 -11.51 -44.85 9.91
N LYS A 198 -10.29 -44.32 9.95
CA LYS A 198 -9.15 -44.92 9.26
C LYS A 198 -8.37 -45.71 10.29
N ASP A 199 -8.25 -47.02 10.08
CA ASP A 199 -7.39 -47.85 10.90
C ASP A 199 -5.95 -47.37 10.73
N PHE A 200 -5.34 -47.04 11.87
CA PHE A 200 -3.93 -46.68 11.92
C PHE A 200 -3.08 -47.93 11.65
N ASN A 201 -1.96 -47.78 10.93
CA ASN A 201 -1.05 -48.90 10.67
C ASN A 201 -0.31 -49.27 11.97
N GLN A 202 -0.88 -50.22 12.72
CA GLN A 202 -0.32 -50.74 13.97
C GLN A 202 1.07 -51.40 13.77
N ASN A 203 1.43 -51.76 12.53
CA ASN A 203 2.70 -52.39 12.18
C ASN A 203 3.73 -51.41 11.61
N ALA A 204 3.54 -50.09 11.75
CA ALA A 204 4.49 -49.12 11.25
C ALA A 204 5.83 -49.24 11.99
N THR A 205 6.94 -49.30 11.26
CA THR A 205 8.29 -49.56 11.81
C THR A 205 8.69 -48.56 12.89
N TRP A 206 8.29 -47.30 12.75
CA TRP A 206 8.58 -46.24 13.73
C TRP A 206 7.88 -46.45 15.08
N LEU A 207 6.78 -47.21 15.16
CA LEU A 207 6.17 -47.58 16.44
C LEU A 207 7.04 -48.57 17.20
N ARG A 208 7.58 -49.57 16.48
CA ARG A 208 8.51 -50.56 17.05
C ARG A 208 9.80 -49.90 17.51
N GLU A 209 10.33 -48.94 16.75
CA GLU A 209 11.51 -48.19 17.14
C GLU A 209 11.30 -47.36 18.43
N ILE A 210 10.08 -46.84 18.67
CA ILE A 210 9.72 -46.14 19.90
C ILE A 210 9.57 -47.13 21.08
N GLU A 211 8.95 -48.28 20.86
CA GLU A 211 8.80 -49.33 21.89
C GLU A 211 10.15 -49.97 22.27
N GLU A 212 11.02 -50.22 21.29
CA GLU A 212 12.34 -50.85 21.47
C GLU A 212 13.40 -49.84 21.97
N GLY A 213 13.29 -48.55 21.62
CA GLY A 213 14.25 -47.49 21.96
C GLY A 213 13.85 -46.59 23.14
N GLY A 214 12.62 -46.69 23.65
CA GLY A 214 12.12 -45.88 24.75
C GLY A 214 12.57 -46.42 26.11
N THR A 215 13.40 -45.68 26.84
CA THR A 215 13.56 -45.88 28.28
C THR A 215 12.16 -45.81 28.91
N SER A 216 11.80 -46.78 29.77
CA SER A 216 10.51 -46.86 30.47
C SER A 216 10.31 -45.69 31.45
N VAL A 217 10.21 -44.48 30.92
CA VAL A 217 9.79 -43.29 31.64
C VAL A 217 8.28 -43.25 31.52
N THR A 218 7.61 -43.90 32.47
CA THR A 218 6.17 -43.72 32.64
C THR A 218 5.92 -42.24 32.91
N GLN A 219 5.29 -41.56 31.95
CA GLN A 219 4.83 -40.20 32.16
C GLN A 219 3.70 -40.26 33.19
N ASP A 220 3.83 -39.50 34.28
CA ASP A 220 2.78 -39.40 35.29
C ASP A 220 1.45 -39.05 34.63
N ASN A 221 0.38 -39.72 35.07
CA ASN A 221 -0.97 -39.48 34.55
C ASN A 221 -1.41 -38.06 34.92
N LEU A 222 -1.13 -37.12 34.03
CA LEU A 222 -1.43 -35.71 34.21
C LEU A 222 -2.92 -35.48 33.94
N SER A 223 -3.73 -35.61 35.00
CA SER A 223 -5.15 -35.23 34.95
C SER A 223 -5.27 -33.70 34.71
N ILE A 224 -5.53 -33.31 33.46
CA ILE A 224 -5.87 -31.93 33.09
C ILE A 224 -7.36 -31.71 33.43
N GLY A 225 -7.62 -31.36 34.68
CA GLY A 225 -8.97 -31.00 35.13
C GLY A 225 -9.39 -29.62 34.60
N ILE A 226 -10.70 -29.46 34.36
CA ILE A 226 -11.32 -28.19 33.93
C ILE A 226 -10.91 -27.02 34.84
N GLY A 227 -10.87 -27.25 36.16
CA GLY A 227 -10.46 -26.21 37.12
C GLY A 227 -9.03 -25.70 36.92
N ARG A 228 -8.10 -26.57 36.50
CA ARG A 228 -6.70 -26.21 36.23
C ARG A 228 -6.60 -25.37 34.95
N VAL A 229 -7.36 -25.72 33.92
CA VAL A 229 -7.44 -24.96 32.66
C VAL A 229 -8.05 -23.59 32.92
N MET A 230 -9.18 -23.53 33.62
CA MET A 230 -9.86 -22.27 33.98
C MET A 230 -8.96 -21.35 34.81
N LYS A 231 -8.20 -21.89 35.76
CA LYS A 231 -7.23 -21.11 36.56
C LYS A 231 -6.14 -20.49 35.68
N GLN A 232 -5.70 -21.18 34.64
CA GLN A 232 -4.69 -20.67 33.72
C GLN A 232 -5.27 -19.65 32.73
N CYS A 233 -6.46 -19.89 32.18
CA CYS A 233 -7.16 -18.94 31.31
C CYS A 233 -7.44 -17.61 32.03
N LYS A 234 -7.78 -17.64 33.34
CA LYS A 234 -7.96 -16.42 34.15
C LYS A 234 -6.69 -15.57 34.28
N LYS A 235 -5.51 -16.19 34.33
CA LYS A 235 -4.22 -15.47 34.44
C LYS A 235 -3.78 -14.82 33.14
N MET A 236 -4.31 -15.26 32.00
CA MET A 236 -3.95 -14.71 30.70
C MET A 236 -4.59 -13.32 30.53
N PRO A 237 -3.87 -12.26 30.19
CA PRO A 237 -4.48 -10.97 29.84
C PRO A 237 -5.22 -11.05 28.49
N SER A 238 -6.42 -10.47 28.39
CA SER A 238 -7.28 -10.63 27.21
C SER A 238 -6.70 -9.98 25.94
N TRP A 239 -6.05 -8.82 26.09
CA TRP A 239 -5.55 -8.00 24.96
C TRP A 239 -4.02 -7.92 24.90
N LYS A 240 -3.30 -8.93 25.41
CA LYS A 240 -1.84 -8.97 25.29
C LYS A 240 -1.44 -9.42 23.89
N THR A 241 -0.23 -9.00 23.47
CA THR A 241 0.35 -9.37 22.19
C THR A 241 0.25 -10.89 21.98
N PRO A 242 -0.36 -11.34 20.87
CA PRO A 242 -0.48 -12.76 20.60
C PRO A 242 0.90 -13.39 20.39
N GLY A 243 0.96 -14.71 20.58
CA GLY A 243 2.15 -15.48 20.26
C GLY A 243 2.39 -15.59 18.75
N PRO A 244 3.34 -16.44 18.32
CA PRO A 244 3.61 -16.71 16.90
C PRO A 244 2.38 -17.24 16.13
N ASP A 245 1.41 -17.80 16.85
CA ASP A 245 0.13 -18.30 16.36
C ASP A 245 -0.90 -17.20 16.07
N GLY A 246 -0.68 -15.97 16.53
CA GLY A 246 -1.57 -14.83 16.27
C GLY A 246 -2.88 -14.84 17.07
N VAL A 247 -3.12 -15.84 17.92
CA VAL A 247 -4.35 -15.96 18.70
C VAL A 247 -4.24 -15.12 19.97
N GLN A 248 -5.16 -14.16 20.12
CA GLN A 248 -5.24 -13.36 21.33
C GLN A 248 -5.93 -14.12 22.46
N GLY A 249 -5.51 -13.85 23.70
CA GLY A 249 -6.09 -14.49 24.89
C GLY A 249 -7.58 -14.26 25.06
N PHE A 250 -8.14 -13.18 24.49
CA PHE A 250 -9.57 -12.92 24.41
C PHE A 250 -10.37 -14.09 23.85
N TRP A 251 -9.89 -14.73 22.77
CA TRP A 251 -10.62 -15.82 22.09
C TRP A 251 -10.56 -17.16 22.83
N ILE A 252 -9.63 -17.30 23.77
CA ILE A 252 -9.42 -18.53 24.56
C ILE A 252 -10.19 -18.44 25.88
N LYS A 253 -10.49 -17.22 26.35
CA LYS A 253 -11.38 -16.98 27.49
C LYS A 253 -12.83 -17.02 27.01
N MET A 254 -13.42 -18.20 26.95
CA MET A 254 -14.87 -18.39 26.92
C MET A 254 -15.37 -18.78 28.30
#